data_AF-X1IHT7-F1
#
_entry.id   AF-X1IHT7-F1
#
_cell.length_a   1.000
_cell.length_b   1.000
_cell.length_c   1.000
_cell.angle_alpha   90.00
_cell.angle_beta   90.00
_cell.angle_gamma   90.00
#
_symmetry.space_group_name_H-M   'P 1'
#
loop_
_entity.id
_entity.type
_entity.pdbx_description
1 polymer ?
#
loop_
_entity_poly.entity_id
_entity_poly.type
_entity_poly.pdbx_seq_one_letter_code
_entity_poly.pdbx_strand_id
1 'polypeptide(L)' 'MSQSTWKDQIKKKWGPHNHCPICGKAMPTEKQFCSQNCRDNYHGTQKKKKKKSRF' A
#
# COMPACT_ATOMS: atom_id res chain seq x y z
N MET A 1 31.83 9.76 16.43
CA MET A 1 30.64 10.60 16.17
C MET A 1 30.01 10.09 14.88
N SER A 2 28.95 9.28 14.97
CA SER A 2 28.34 8.61 13.81
C SER A 2 27.65 9.65 12.92
N GLN A 3 28.13 9.82 11.69
CA GLN A 3 27.57 10.75 10.72
C GLN A 3 26.15 10.27 10.35
N SER A 4 25.14 10.99 10.83
CA SER A 4 23.74 10.75 10.48
C SER A 4 23.58 10.92 8.97
N THR A 5 23.53 9.81 8.24
CA THR A 5 23.37 9.80 6.79
C THR A 5 22.08 10.50 6.39
N TRP A 6 22.08 11.23 5.26
CA TRP A 6 20.88 11.83 4.66
C TRP A 6 19.69 10.85 4.56
N LYS A 7 19.99 9.56 4.43
CA LYS A 7 19.03 8.44 4.46
C LYS A 7 18.18 8.38 5.74
N ASP A 8 18.74 8.75 6.89
CA ASP A 8 18.05 8.76 8.19
C ASP A 8 17.04 9.90 8.32
N GLN A 9 17.28 11.06 7.69
CA GLN A 9 16.33 12.18 7.70
C GLN A 9 15.08 11.86 6.88
N ILE A 10 15.23 11.17 5.74
CA ILE A 10 14.09 10.74 4.91
C ILE A 10 13.19 9.78 5.68
N LYS A 11 13.81 8.82 6.41
CA LYS A 11 13.11 7.81 7.21
C LYS A 11 12.27 8.42 8.35
N LYS A 12 12.71 9.56 8.90
CA LYS A 12 12.02 10.27 9.99
C LYS A 12 10.80 11.09 9.50
N LYS A 13 10.87 11.66 8.30
CA LYS A 13 9.81 12.52 7.75
C LYS A 13 8.65 11.76 7.12
N TRP A 14 8.96 10.60 6.55
CA TRP A 14 7.99 9.72 5.90
C TRP A 14 8.05 8.35 6.57
N GLY A 15 7.72 8.30 7.87
CA GLY A 15 7.62 7.06 8.66
C GLY A 15 6.85 5.96 7.92
N PRO A 16 6.85 4.72 8.41
CA PRO A 16 6.32 3.59 7.67
C PRO A 16 4.88 3.90 7.23
N HIS A 17 4.71 4.08 5.93
CA HIS A 17 3.44 4.40 5.29
C HIS A 17 3.22 3.34 4.21
N ASN A 18 1.97 2.89 4.10
CA ASN A 18 1.60 1.93 3.08
C ASN A 18 1.01 2.69 1.90
N HIS A 19 1.26 2.19 0.70
CA HIS A 19 0.60 2.68 -0.50
C HIS A 19 -0.60 1.80 -0.79
N CYS A 20 -1.71 2.37 -1.26
CA CYS A 20 -2.84 1.57 -1.68
C CYS A 20 -2.45 0.68 -2.87
N PRO A 21 -2.73 -0.63 -2.84
CA PRO A 21 -2.42 -1.53 -3.95
C PRO A 21 -3.27 -1.27 -5.21
N ILE A 22 -4.34 -0.46 -5.10
CA ILE A 22 -5.23 -0.12 -6.21
C ILE A 22 -4.93 1.28 -6.76
N CYS A 23 -4.82 2.27 -5.87
CA CYS A 23 -4.77 3.70 -6.25
C CYS A 23 -3.36 4.31 -6.10
N GLY A 24 -2.41 3.62 -5.46
CA GLY A 24 -1.06 4.13 -5.21
C GLY A 24 -0.97 5.29 -4.20
N LYS A 25 -2.08 5.75 -3.62
CA LYS A 25 -2.07 6.84 -2.62
C LYS A 25 -1.34 6.39 -1.35
N ALA A 26 -0.56 7.30 -0.76
CA ALA A 26 0.06 7.11 0.55
C ALA A 26 -1.02 7.06 1.65
N MET A 27 -0.87 6.11 2.57
CA MET A 27 -1.85 5.79 3.61
C MET A 27 -1.12 5.40 4.91
N PRO A 28 -1.77 5.56 6.06
CA PRO A 28 -1.27 4.99 7.31
C PRO A 28 -1.14 3.46 7.19
N THR A 29 -0.11 2.90 7.80
CA THR A 29 0.19 1.45 7.79
C THR A 29 -0.92 0.58 8.33
N GLU A 30 -1.75 1.13 9.20
CA GLU A 30 -2.91 0.46 9.80
C GLU A 30 -3.99 0.10 8.76
N LYS A 31 -4.03 0.80 7.62
CA LYS A 31 -5.07 0.61 6.60
C LYS A 31 -4.52 -0.12 5.39
N GLN A 32 -5.29 -1.08 4.88
CA GLN A 32 -4.96 -1.84 3.66
C GLN A 32 -5.41 -1.16 2.37
N PHE A 33 -6.41 -0.26 2.42
CA PHE A 33 -6.97 0.43 1.25
C PHE A 33 -7.22 1.92 1.50
N CYS A 34 -7.11 2.74 0.44
CA CYS A 34 -7.24 4.21 0.54
C CYS A 34 -8.70 4.64 0.70
N SER A 35 -9.62 3.80 0.25
CA SER A 35 -11.06 4.05 0.27
C SER A 35 -11.82 2.73 0.12
N GLN A 36 -13.12 2.76 0.44
CA GLN A 36 -14.01 1.61 0.22
C GLN A 36 -14.04 1.20 -1.26
N ASN A 37 -14.05 2.17 -2.18
CA ASN A 37 -13.98 1.89 -3.62
C ASN A 37 -12.74 1.05 -4.01
N CYS A 38 -11.58 1.32 -3.40
CA CYS A 38 -10.37 0.53 -3.66
C CYS A 38 -10.47 -0.88 -3.07
N ARG A 39 -11.08 -1.02 -1.90
CA ARG A 39 -11.36 -2.33 -1.30
C ARG A 39 -12.25 -3.16 -2.22
N ASP A 40 -13.33 -2.58 -2.72
CA ASP A 40 -14.30 -3.28 -3.60
C ASP A 40 -13.66 -3.69 -4.94
N ASN A 41 -12.85 -2.81 -5.53
CA ASN A 41 -12.08 -3.14 -6.73
C ASN A 41 -11.07 -4.28 -6.50
N TYR A 42 -10.39 -4.28 -5.36
CA TYR A 42 -9.48 -5.36 -4.99
C TYR A 42 -10.23 -6.69 -4.82
N HIS A 43 -11.34 -6.71 -4.08
CA HIS A 43 -12.13 -7.93 -3.92
C HIS A 43 -12.75 -8.41 -5.24
N GLY A 44 -13.19 -7.48 -6.10
CA GLY A 44 -13.72 -7.79 -7.43
C GLY A 44 -12.67 -8.43 -8.35
N THR A 45 -11.45 -7.89 -8.36
CA THR A 45 -10.34 -8.45 -9.16
C THR A 45 -9.87 -9.81 -8.64
N GLN A 46 -9.81 -10.01 -7.33
CA GLN A 46 -9.48 -11.32 -6.73
C GLN A 46 -10.51 -12.40 -7.08
N LYS A 47 -11.81 -12.07 -7.03
CA LYS A 47 -12.89 -12.99 -7.44
C LYS A 47 -12.77 -13.37 -8.93
N LYS A 48 -12.44 -12.41 -9.80
CA LYS A 48 -12.23 -12.65 -11.25
C LYS A 48 -11.01 -13.54 -11.50
N LYS A 49 -9.90 -13.31 -10.81
CA LYS A 49 -8.69 -14.15 -10.90
C LYS A 49 -8.97 -15.60 -10.49
N LYS A 50 -9.69 -15.82 -9.39
CA LYS A 50 -10.07 -17.16 -8.93
C LYS A 50 -10.92 -17.92 -9.96
N LYS A 51 -11.78 -17.23 -10.71
CA LYS A 51 -12.61 -17.84 -11.77
C LYS A 51 -11.79 -18.19 -13.01
N LYS A 52 -10.78 -17.38 -13.35
CA LYS A 52 -9.90 -17.61 -14.52
C LYS A 52 -8.90 -18.75 -14.30
N SER A 53 -8.48 -19.01 -13.07
CA SER A 53 -7.56 -20.10 -12.71
C SER A 53 -8.16 -21.51 -12.79
N ARG A 54 -9.48 -21.65 -13.02
CA ARG A 54 -10.19 -22.94 -13.08
C ARG A 54 -10.33 -23.50 -14.49
N PHE A 55 -9.77 -22.84 -15.50
CA PHE A 55 -9.72 -23.28 -16.89
C PHE A 55 -8.27 -23.46 -17.30
#